data_AF-A0A2P4XIJ3-F1
#
_entry.id   AF-A0A2P4XIJ3-F1
#
_cell.length_a   1.000
_cell.length_b   1.000
_cell.length_c   1.000
_cell.angle_alpha   90.00
_cell.angle_beta   90.00
_cell.angle_gamma   90.00
#
_symmetry.space_group_name_H-M   'P 1'
#
loop_
_entity.id
_entity.type
_entity.pdbx_description
1 polymer ?
#
loop_
_entity_poly.entity_id
_entity_poly.type
_entity_poly.pdbx_seq_one_letter_code
_entity_poly.pdbx_strand_id
1 'polypeptide(L)'
;MTQKLRSDVKDSTRFYWQNLLIFQREMLCGVAAMLLMIPETVAFSYAANLDPLNGLYATGFLGVAVSLFGGVPATVAGAAGAVAMVMPTITSGTGSLAYLTYEERLQHLFVAVTIAGILELMFGLLGLSKLFSMIPRTAHIGFLNGLALMMFISQKTTIEVCKNDTMRFGECEIAGDLKWMSVSSPTTWVTIGLVLVTMAIMHYFPRTPYVGHLIPPTLVAALIGVGFEFGINRPLLGYDVRTIGDTSPLNGGLPTFAFPKVNDVQDWGVVLSTAASIMAVGLFESLMTLQSVVDLKKDQLSQTATRKECIAQGIGNV
;
A
#
# COMPACT_ATOMS: atom_id res chain seq x y z
N MET A 1 -14.04 27.25 5.72
CA MET A 1 -12.84 27.14 6.58
C MET A 1 -13.20 27.69 7.96
N THR A 2 -13.28 26.84 8.98
CA THR A 2 -13.75 27.22 10.32
C THR A 2 -12.71 28.09 11.05
N GLN A 3 -13.15 28.98 11.94
CA GLN A 3 -12.30 29.93 12.68
C GLN A 3 -11.16 29.25 13.47
N LYS A 4 -11.42 28.01 13.91
CA LYS A 4 -10.45 27.12 14.56
C LYS A 4 -9.32 26.67 13.62
N LEU A 5 -9.63 26.30 12.38
CA LEU A 5 -8.61 25.92 11.41
C LEU A 5 -7.64 27.09 11.11
N ARG A 6 -8.15 28.32 11.15
CA ARG A 6 -7.36 29.54 10.95
C ARG A 6 -6.44 29.84 12.14
N SER A 7 -6.85 29.54 13.38
CA SER A 7 -5.96 29.65 14.54
C SER A 7 -4.88 28.57 14.50
N ASP A 8 -5.28 27.33 14.25
CA ASP A 8 -4.36 26.17 14.24
C ASP A 8 -3.24 26.35 13.20
N VAL A 9 -3.57 26.88 12.01
CA VAL A 9 -2.57 27.21 10.97
C VAL A 9 -1.64 28.35 11.40
N LYS A 10 -2.16 29.40 12.05
CA LYS A 10 -1.34 30.51 12.54
C LYS A 10 -0.39 30.07 13.66
N ASP A 11 -0.87 29.22 14.55
CA ASP A 11 -0.07 28.70 15.66
C ASP A 11 1.00 27.73 15.16
N SER A 12 0.66 26.85 14.21
CA SER A 12 1.62 25.93 13.58
C SER A 12 2.69 26.69 12.79
N THR A 13 2.29 27.67 11.97
CA THR A 13 3.25 28.49 11.21
C THR A 13 4.18 29.26 12.13
N ARG A 14 3.66 29.87 13.20
CA ARG A 14 4.48 30.54 14.21
C ARG A 14 5.42 29.56 14.92
N PHE A 15 4.96 28.37 15.26
CA PHE A 15 5.76 27.33 15.91
C PHE A 15 6.95 26.90 15.05
N TYR A 16 6.72 26.53 13.78
CA TYR A 16 7.81 26.10 12.89
C TYR A 16 8.77 27.23 12.54
N TRP A 17 8.26 28.46 12.41
CA TRP A 17 9.11 29.63 12.16
C TRP A 17 10.05 29.92 13.34
N GLN A 18 9.61 29.64 14.57
CA GLN A 18 10.43 29.73 15.77
C GLN A 18 11.35 28.50 15.96
N ASN A 19 11.04 27.36 15.34
CA ASN A 19 11.71 26.08 15.55
C ASN A 19 12.17 25.44 14.23
N LEU A 20 13.07 26.13 13.51
CA LEU A 20 13.52 25.70 12.17
C LEU A 20 14.18 24.31 12.15
N LEU A 21 14.88 23.93 13.22
CA LEU A 21 15.49 22.60 13.34
C LEU A 21 14.44 21.48 13.42
N ILE A 22 13.30 21.73 14.06
CA ILE A 22 12.20 20.76 14.14
C ILE A 22 11.57 20.60 12.76
N PHE A 23 11.36 21.71 12.05
CA PHE A 23 10.86 21.70 10.68
C PHE A 23 11.76 20.86 9.75
N GLN A 24 13.08 21.09 9.79
CA GLN A 24 14.04 20.31 9.02
C GLN A 24 13.96 18.81 9.35
N ARG A 25 13.88 18.46 10.64
CA ARG A 25 13.79 17.06 11.06
C ARG A 25 12.51 16.39 10.57
N GLU A 26 11.36 17.06 10.69
CA GLU A 26 10.08 16.53 10.23
C GLU A 26 10.02 16.40 8.70
N MET A 27 10.59 17.35 7.97
CA MET A 27 10.72 17.27 6.52
C MET A 27 11.60 16.08 6.10
N LEU A 28 12.75 15.87 6.76
CA LEU A 28 13.62 14.72 6.50
C LEU A 28 12.93 13.39 6.83
N CYS A 29 12.18 13.32 7.94
CA CYS A 29 11.38 12.15 8.28
C CYS A 29 10.30 11.87 7.22
N GLY A 30 9.63 12.90 6.71
CA GLY A 30 8.64 12.77 5.63
C GLY A 30 9.26 12.26 4.33
N VAL A 31 10.43 12.78 3.94
CA VAL A 31 11.18 12.27 2.78
C VAL A 31 11.60 10.82 2.98
N ALA A 32 12.08 10.45 4.17
CA ALA A 32 12.43 9.06 4.47
C ALA A 32 11.20 8.13 4.39
N ALA A 33 10.05 8.54 4.93
CA ALA A 33 8.80 7.79 4.85
C ALA A 33 8.30 7.65 3.40
N MET A 34 8.42 8.69 2.57
CA MET A 34 8.10 8.64 1.15
C MET A 34 8.97 7.60 0.41
N LEU A 35 10.29 7.66 0.61
CA LEU A 35 11.23 6.73 -0.03
C LEU A 35 10.99 5.27 0.39
N LEU A 36 10.53 5.07 1.63
CA LEU A 36 10.11 3.77 2.15
C LEU A 36 8.84 3.25 1.47
N MET A 37 7.84 4.11 1.27
CA MET A 37 6.54 3.69 0.75
C MET A 37 6.54 3.40 -0.74
N ILE A 38 7.41 4.02 -1.55
CA ILE A 38 7.38 3.82 -3.02
C ILE A 38 7.53 2.33 -3.40
N PRO A 39 8.56 1.58 -2.97
CA PRO A 39 8.69 0.17 -3.33
C PRO A 39 7.57 -0.70 -2.75
N GLU A 40 7.11 -0.36 -1.55
CA GLU A 40 6.06 -1.09 -0.84
C GLU A 40 4.70 -0.98 -1.56
N THR A 41 4.30 0.24 -1.92
CA THR A 41 3.09 0.52 -2.70
C THR A 41 3.11 -0.18 -4.06
N VAL A 42 4.26 -0.20 -4.73
CA VAL A 42 4.42 -0.91 -6.01
C VAL A 42 4.18 -2.42 -5.81
N ALA A 43 4.80 -3.01 -4.79
CA ALA A 43 4.62 -4.44 -4.48
C ALA A 43 3.16 -4.77 -4.12
N PHE A 44 2.49 -3.93 -3.34
CA PHE A 44 1.08 -4.12 -2.98
C PHE A 44 0.13 -3.94 -4.17
N SER A 45 0.47 -3.08 -5.14
CA SER A 45 -0.32 -2.96 -6.37
C SER A 45 -0.31 -4.26 -7.16
N TYR A 46 0.84 -4.92 -7.28
CA TYR A 46 0.91 -6.24 -7.91
C TYR A 46 0.14 -7.31 -7.13
N ALA A 47 0.26 -7.33 -5.80
CA ALA A 47 -0.54 -8.23 -4.97
C ALA A 47 -2.06 -8.02 -5.14
N ALA A 48 -2.48 -6.79 -5.46
CA ALA A 48 -3.85 -6.42 -5.78
C ALA A 48 -4.25 -6.66 -7.25
N ASN A 49 -3.38 -7.20 -8.11
CA ASN A 49 -3.57 -7.29 -9.57
C ASN A 49 -3.89 -5.92 -10.21
N LEU A 50 -3.15 -4.89 -9.81
CA LEU A 50 -3.29 -3.52 -10.30
C LEU A 50 -1.98 -3.02 -10.88
N ASP A 51 -2.10 -2.13 -11.86
CA ASP A 51 -0.95 -1.35 -12.32
C ASP A 51 -0.37 -0.51 -11.16
N PRO A 52 0.97 -0.50 -10.96
CA PRO A 52 1.61 0.22 -9.85
C PRO A 52 1.28 1.70 -9.77
N LEU A 53 0.98 2.30 -10.92
CA LEU A 53 0.61 3.71 -11.01
C LEU A 53 -0.65 4.01 -10.20
N ASN A 54 -1.64 3.11 -10.22
CA ASN A 54 -2.88 3.26 -9.45
C ASN A 54 -2.61 3.24 -7.94
N GLY A 55 -1.75 2.33 -7.47
CA GLY A 55 -1.37 2.29 -6.06
C GLY A 55 -0.57 3.51 -5.61
N LEU A 56 0.33 4.02 -6.47
CA LEU A 56 1.09 5.25 -6.20
C LEU A 56 0.17 6.48 -6.09
N TYR A 57 -0.82 6.60 -6.98
CA TYR A 57 -1.83 7.65 -6.87
C TYR A 57 -2.65 7.50 -5.58
N ALA A 58 -3.14 6.30 -5.28
CA ALA A 58 -3.91 6.03 -4.06
C ALA A 58 -3.10 6.40 -2.80
N THR A 59 -1.83 6.01 -2.75
CA THR A 59 -0.92 6.36 -1.63
C THR A 59 -0.74 7.86 -1.49
N GLY A 60 -0.54 8.57 -2.60
CA GLY A 60 -0.37 10.03 -2.59
C GLY A 60 -1.62 10.76 -2.10
N PHE A 61 -2.79 10.47 -2.68
CA PHE A 61 -4.04 11.15 -2.30
C PHE A 61 -4.49 10.82 -0.88
N LEU A 62 -4.41 9.54 -0.48
CA LEU A 62 -4.73 9.11 0.87
C LEU A 62 -3.78 9.73 1.90
N GLY A 63 -2.48 9.78 1.60
CA GLY A 63 -1.48 10.43 2.46
C GLY A 63 -1.79 11.91 2.67
N VAL A 64 -2.16 12.64 1.61
CA VAL A 64 -2.58 14.04 1.72
C VAL A 64 -3.86 14.17 2.56
N ALA A 65 -4.89 13.37 2.30
CA ALA A 65 -6.15 13.42 3.04
C ALA A 65 -5.95 13.17 4.54
N VAL A 66 -5.21 12.12 4.91
CA VAL A 66 -4.91 11.80 6.31
C VAL A 66 -4.00 12.84 6.95
N SER A 67 -3.03 13.40 6.23
CA SER A 67 -2.19 14.48 6.78
C SER A 67 -2.98 15.75 7.13
N LEU A 68 -4.05 16.05 6.39
CA LEU A 68 -4.87 17.25 6.58
C LEU A 68 -6.01 17.05 7.59
N PHE A 69 -6.64 15.87 7.58
CA PHE A 69 -7.87 15.62 8.34
C PHE A 69 -7.71 14.58 9.46
N GLY A 70 -6.56 13.90 9.52
CA GLY A 70 -6.28 12.82 10.45
C GLY A 70 -6.30 13.20 11.93
N GLY A 71 -6.38 12.18 12.77
CA GLY A 71 -6.61 12.34 14.21
C GLY A 71 -5.34 12.51 15.05
N VAL A 72 -4.24 11.89 14.63
CA VAL A 72 -3.00 11.80 15.41
C VAL A 72 -1.81 12.30 14.58
N PRO A 73 -1.04 13.27 15.10
CA PRO A 73 0.18 13.72 14.44
C PRO A 73 1.21 12.59 14.34
N ALA A 74 1.95 12.54 13.23
CA ALA A 74 2.93 11.51 12.86
C ALA A 74 2.35 10.17 12.36
N THR A 75 1.03 10.03 12.24
CA THR A 75 0.45 8.92 11.48
C THR A 75 0.75 9.13 10.00
N VAL A 76 1.24 8.09 9.33
CA VAL A 76 1.45 8.05 7.88
C VAL A 76 0.41 7.11 7.29
N ALA A 77 -0.20 7.50 6.17
CA ALA A 77 -1.17 6.70 5.45
C ALA A 77 -0.74 6.50 4.01
N GLY A 78 -1.09 5.36 3.45
CA GLY A 78 -0.76 4.95 2.09
C GLY A 78 -1.55 3.72 1.68
N ALA A 79 -1.30 3.21 0.47
CA ALA A 79 -1.89 1.96 0.03
C ALA A 79 -1.44 0.82 0.96
N ALA A 80 -2.39 0.24 1.67
CA ALA A 80 -2.16 -0.79 2.66
C ALA A 80 -2.08 -2.18 2.01
N GLY A 81 -1.07 -2.96 2.39
CA GLY A 81 -0.93 -4.35 1.94
C GLY A 81 -2.13 -5.21 2.32
N ALA A 82 -2.75 -4.96 3.48
CA ALA A 82 -3.94 -5.69 3.91
C ALA A 82 -5.16 -5.43 3.02
N VAL A 83 -5.34 -4.18 2.59
CA VAL A 83 -6.40 -3.83 1.66
C VAL A 83 -6.10 -4.40 0.27
N ALA A 84 -4.84 -4.38 -0.17
CA ALA A 84 -4.42 -5.00 -1.43
C ALA A 84 -4.77 -6.50 -1.50
N MET A 85 -4.66 -7.24 -0.38
CA MET A 85 -4.97 -8.68 -0.36
C MET A 85 -6.46 -9.02 -0.55
N VAL A 86 -7.38 -8.05 -0.41
CA VAL A 86 -8.82 -8.29 -0.62
C VAL A 86 -9.31 -7.88 -2.01
N MET A 87 -8.55 -7.07 -2.75
CA MET A 87 -8.92 -6.60 -4.09
C MET A 87 -8.93 -7.68 -5.20
N PRO A 88 -8.10 -8.75 -5.15
CA PRO A 88 -8.09 -9.81 -6.16
C PRO A 88 -9.43 -10.51 -6.41
N THR A 89 -10.39 -10.41 -5.49
CA THR A 89 -11.76 -10.90 -5.72
C THR A 89 -12.44 -10.24 -6.93
N ILE A 90 -12.13 -8.96 -7.18
CA ILE A 90 -12.62 -8.17 -8.32
C ILE A 90 -11.58 -8.12 -9.44
N THR A 91 -10.31 -7.87 -9.11
CA THR A 91 -9.27 -7.52 -10.10
C THR A 91 -8.64 -8.73 -10.78
N SER A 92 -8.58 -9.89 -10.12
CA SER A 92 -7.97 -11.10 -10.69
C SER A 92 -8.80 -11.69 -11.82
N GLY A 93 -8.15 -12.27 -12.83
CA GLY A 93 -8.80 -13.03 -13.90
C GLY A 93 -9.39 -14.37 -13.46
N THR A 94 -9.14 -14.78 -12.21
CA THR A 94 -9.81 -15.93 -11.58
C THR A 94 -10.77 -15.50 -10.47
N GLY A 95 -11.04 -14.21 -10.34
CA GLY A 95 -11.94 -13.64 -9.34
C GLY A 95 -13.42 -13.83 -9.68
N SER A 96 -14.29 -13.22 -8.87
CA SER A 96 -15.74 -13.26 -9.05
C SER A 96 -16.21 -12.55 -10.32
N LEU A 97 -15.46 -11.55 -10.78
CA LEU A 97 -15.74 -10.77 -12.00
C LEU A 97 -14.85 -11.18 -13.18
N ALA A 98 -14.32 -12.41 -13.19
CA ALA A 98 -13.43 -12.93 -14.24
C ALA A 98 -14.01 -12.87 -15.67
N TYR A 99 -15.34 -12.82 -15.80
CA TYR A 99 -16.04 -12.75 -17.08
C TYR A 99 -15.98 -11.35 -17.73
N LEU A 100 -15.50 -10.33 -17.01
CA LEU A 100 -15.34 -8.95 -17.49
C LEU A 100 -13.92 -8.66 -17.98
N THR A 101 -13.80 -7.65 -18.83
CA THR A 101 -12.48 -7.13 -19.23
C THR A 101 -11.77 -6.50 -18.02
N TYR A 102 -10.44 -6.37 -18.09
CA TYR A 102 -9.66 -5.76 -17.00
C TYR A 102 -10.10 -4.31 -16.72
N GLU A 103 -10.34 -3.52 -17.77
CA GLU A 103 -10.84 -2.15 -17.65
C GLU A 103 -12.19 -2.08 -16.93
N GLU A 104 -13.11 -2.98 -17.26
CA GLU A 104 -14.40 -3.07 -16.56
C GLU A 104 -14.18 -3.46 -15.09
N ARG A 105 -13.36 -4.46 -14.79
CA ARG A 105 -13.03 -4.86 -13.41
C ARG A 105 -12.44 -3.69 -12.60
N LEU A 106 -11.57 -2.89 -13.19
CA LEU A 106 -11.03 -1.68 -12.56
C LEU A 106 -12.11 -0.66 -12.24
N GLN A 107 -13.08 -0.45 -13.12
CA GLN A 107 -14.22 0.44 -12.84
C GLN A 107 -15.04 -0.05 -11.63
N HIS A 108 -15.26 -1.36 -11.51
CA HIS A 108 -15.96 -1.95 -10.37
C HIS A 108 -15.18 -1.78 -9.07
N LEU A 109 -13.84 -1.92 -9.12
CA LEU A 109 -12.98 -1.65 -7.98
C LEU A 109 -13.06 -0.18 -7.57
N PHE A 110 -12.99 0.77 -8.51
CA PHE A 110 -13.11 2.19 -8.18
C PHE A 110 -14.44 2.51 -7.52
N VAL A 111 -15.55 1.95 -8.02
CA VAL A 111 -16.86 2.06 -7.34
C VAL A 111 -16.81 1.46 -5.93
N ALA A 112 -16.22 0.27 -5.77
CA ALA A 112 -16.09 -0.37 -4.45
C ALA A 112 -15.27 0.47 -3.46
N VAL A 113 -14.16 1.06 -3.89
CA VAL A 113 -13.29 1.93 -3.08
C VAL A 113 -14.02 3.22 -2.71
N THR A 114 -14.72 3.85 -3.65
CA THR A 114 -15.55 5.04 -3.35
C THR A 114 -16.66 4.71 -2.34
N ILE A 115 -17.34 3.57 -2.48
CA ILE A 115 -18.35 3.12 -1.50
C ILE A 115 -17.70 2.85 -0.15
N ALA A 116 -16.53 2.20 -0.12
CA ALA A 116 -15.78 1.99 1.11
C ALA A 116 -15.47 3.33 1.80
N GLY A 117 -14.98 4.32 1.05
CA GLY A 117 -14.70 5.65 1.59
C GLY A 117 -15.95 6.38 2.12
N ILE A 118 -17.10 6.25 1.42
CA ILE A 118 -18.39 6.75 1.92
C ILE A 118 -18.79 6.06 3.22
N LEU A 119 -18.60 4.74 3.32
CA LEU A 119 -18.90 3.98 4.53
C LEU A 119 -17.97 4.38 5.68
N GLU A 120 -16.68 4.60 5.43
CA GLU A 120 -15.70 5.10 6.42
C GLU A 120 -16.05 6.50 6.92
N LEU A 121 -16.44 7.40 6.01
CA LEU A 121 -16.97 8.74 6.34
C LEU A 121 -18.16 8.62 7.29
N MET A 122 -19.15 7.80 6.92
CA MET A 122 -20.34 7.56 7.75
C MET A 122 -19.95 6.95 9.11
N PHE A 123 -19.01 6.02 9.13
CA PHE A 123 -18.52 5.38 10.34
C PHE A 123 -17.90 6.38 11.32
N GLY A 124 -17.08 7.31 10.82
CA GLY A 124 -16.49 8.39 11.61
C GLY A 124 -17.50 9.44 12.06
N LEU A 125 -18.43 9.84 11.19
CA LEU A 125 -19.49 10.81 11.49
C LEU A 125 -20.41 10.31 12.60
N LEU A 126 -20.87 9.06 12.50
CA LEU A 126 -21.74 8.40 13.47
C LEU A 126 -21.02 8.03 14.78
N GLY A 127 -19.69 8.19 14.85
CA GLY A 127 -18.91 7.85 16.04
C GLY A 127 -18.82 6.35 16.29
N LEU A 128 -18.98 5.54 15.24
CA LEU A 128 -18.90 4.07 15.31
C LEU A 128 -17.46 3.58 15.53
N SER A 129 -16.46 4.47 15.45
CA SER A 129 -15.06 4.18 15.82
C SER A 129 -14.92 3.58 17.23
N LYS A 130 -15.89 3.82 18.12
CA LYS A 130 -15.93 3.19 19.45
C LYS A 130 -16.04 1.67 19.40
N LEU A 131 -16.59 1.09 18.33
CA LEU A 131 -16.70 -0.36 18.17
C LEU A 131 -15.33 -1.03 18.04
N PHE A 132 -14.31 -0.33 17.53
CA PHE A 132 -12.96 -0.89 17.42
C PHE A 132 -12.31 -1.18 18.77
N SER A 133 -12.70 -0.48 19.84
CA SER A 133 -12.21 -0.81 21.19
C SER A 133 -12.79 -2.11 21.74
N MET A 134 -13.83 -2.68 21.09
CA MET A 134 -14.47 -3.92 21.51
C MET A 134 -13.81 -5.18 20.92
N ILE A 135 -12.78 -4.99 20.07
CA ILE A 135 -12.20 -6.09 19.32
C ILE A 135 -11.17 -6.83 20.20
N PRO A 136 -11.36 -8.14 20.44
CA PRO A 136 -10.44 -8.89 21.28
C PRO A 136 -9.03 -8.94 20.68
N ARG A 137 -8.01 -8.91 21.54
CA ARG A 137 -6.60 -9.07 21.13
C ARG A 137 -6.37 -10.38 20.37
N THR A 138 -7.08 -11.44 20.71
CA THR A 138 -6.99 -12.74 20.04
C THR A 138 -7.45 -12.69 18.58
N ALA A 139 -8.54 -11.96 18.29
CA ALA A 139 -9.04 -11.78 16.92
C ALA A 139 -8.05 -10.99 16.07
N HIS A 140 -7.46 -9.94 16.66
CA HIS A 140 -6.42 -9.14 16.02
C HIS A 140 -5.18 -10.01 15.66
N ILE A 141 -4.68 -10.83 16.59
CA ILE A 141 -3.55 -11.75 16.30
C ILE A 141 -3.91 -12.72 15.16
N GLY A 142 -5.13 -13.27 15.14
CA GLY A 142 -5.61 -14.13 14.06
C GLY A 142 -5.63 -13.41 12.70
N PHE A 143 -6.13 -12.18 12.67
CA PHE A 143 -6.15 -11.34 11.47
C PHE A 143 -4.74 -11.06 10.93
N LEU A 144 -3.80 -10.63 11.78
CA LEU A 144 -2.42 -10.36 11.36
C LEU A 144 -1.71 -11.63 10.86
N ASN A 145 -1.94 -12.78 11.50
CA ASN A 145 -1.37 -14.05 11.04
C ASN A 145 -1.94 -14.46 9.67
N GLY A 146 -3.24 -14.27 9.46
CA GLY A 146 -3.90 -14.49 8.16
C GLY A 146 -3.32 -13.58 7.09
N LEU A 147 -3.16 -12.29 7.40
CA LEU A 147 -2.54 -11.32 6.50
C LEU A 147 -1.09 -11.70 6.15
N ALA A 148 -0.29 -12.10 7.14
CA ALA A 148 1.09 -12.53 6.91
C ALA A 148 1.18 -13.75 5.99
N LEU A 149 0.26 -14.71 6.16
CA LEU A 149 0.17 -15.88 5.27
C LEU A 149 -0.23 -15.47 3.84
N MET A 150 -1.19 -14.57 3.70
CA MET A 150 -1.60 -14.05 2.39
C MET A 150 -0.44 -13.30 1.71
N MET A 151 0.28 -12.46 2.43
CA MET A 151 1.48 -11.78 1.93
C MET A 151 2.58 -12.78 1.55
N PHE A 152 2.75 -13.87 2.29
CA PHE A 152 3.71 -14.92 1.96
C PHE A 152 3.32 -15.64 0.66
N ILE A 153 2.02 -15.97 0.50
CA ILE A 153 1.51 -16.60 -0.72
C ILE A 153 1.66 -15.66 -1.93
N SER A 154 1.45 -14.36 -1.76
CA SER A 154 1.61 -13.40 -2.87
C SER A 154 3.05 -13.32 -3.39
N GLN A 155 4.06 -13.66 -2.57
CA GLN A 155 5.45 -13.73 -3.03
C GLN A 155 5.70 -14.82 -4.08
N LYS A 156 4.80 -15.82 -4.20
CA LYS A 156 4.93 -16.93 -5.15
C LYS A 156 5.11 -16.46 -6.59
N THR A 157 4.48 -15.35 -6.96
CA THR A 157 4.52 -14.80 -8.32
C THR A 157 5.93 -14.32 -8.71
N THR A 158 6.83 -14.13 -7.73
CA THR A 158 8.26 -13.83 -7.93
C THR A 158 9.00 -14.93 -8.70
N ILE A 159 8.60 -16.20 -8.49
CA ILE A 159 9.23 -17.38 -9.12
C ILE A 159 8.34 -18.01 -10.20
N GLU A 160 7.36 -17.26 -10.67
CA GLU A 160 6.55 -17.58 -11.83
C GLU A 160 6.91 -16.65 -12.99
N VAL A 161 6.79 -17.21 -14.20
CA VAL A 161 6.98 -16.51 -15.46
C VAL A 161 5.74 -16.73 -16.33
N CYS A 162 5.58 -15.88 -17.34
CA CYS A 162 4.45 -16.01 -18.24
C CYS A 162 4.55 -17.26 -19.11
N LYS A 163 3.41 -17.89 -19.37
CA LYS A 163 3.38 -18.98 -20.36
C LYS A 163 3.63 -18.44 -21.76
N ASN A 164 3.02 -17.29 -22.05
CA ASN A 164 3.15 -16.59 -23.32
C ASN A 164 4.14 -15.41 -23.20
N ASP A 165 5.21 -15.43 -24.00
CA ASP A 165 6.30 -14.45 -23.95
C ASP A 165 5.94 -13.10 -24.63
N THR A 166 4.77 -12.99 -25.25
CA THR A 166 4.34 -11.75 -25.92
C THR A 166 3.66 -10.74 -25.00
N MET A 167 3.24 -11.17 -23.80
CA MET A 167 2.54 -10.33 -22.82
C MET A 167 3.49 -9.89 -21.71
N ARG A 168 3.26 -8.71 -21.13
CA ARG A 168 4.01 -8.27 -19.95
C ARG A 168 3.57 -9.08 -18.73
N PHE A 169 4.43 -9.17 -17.71
CA PHE A 169 4.12 -9.99 -16.54
C PHE A 169 2.83 -9.57 -15.84
N GLY A 170 2.56 -8.27 -15.68
CA GLY A 170 1.33 -7.79 -15.04
C GLY A 170 0.07 -8.25 -15.77
N GLU A 171 0.05 -8.17 -17.11
CA GLU A 171 -1.09 -8.61 -17.94
C GLU A 171 -1.35 -10.11 -17.81
N CYS A 172 -0.27 -10.88 -17.75
CA CYS A 172 -0.30 -12.33 -17.67
C CYS A 172 -0.63 -12.84 -16.26
N GLU A 173 -0.22 -12.12 -15.21
CA GLU A 173 -0.66 -12.32 -13.82
C GLU A 173 -2.17 -12.07 -13.69
N ILE A 174 -2.66 -10.94 -14.24
CA ILE A 174 -4.09 -10.63 -14.29
C ILE A 174 -4.87 -11.68 -15.07
N ALA A 175 -4.32 -12.24 -16.16
CA ALA A 175 -4.95 -13.28 -16.96
C ALA A 175 -4.89 -14.68 -16.31
N GLY A 176 -4.11 -14.87 -15.24
CA GLY A 176 -3.88 -16.17 -14.63
C GLY A 176 -3.02 -17.11 -15.48
N ASP A 177 -2.22 -16.57 -16.41
CA ASP A 177 -1.41 -17.35 -17.36
C ASP A 177 0.05 -17.51 -16.91
N LEU A 178 0.22 -17.87 -15.65
CA LEU A 178 1.51 -18.07 -15.01
C LEU A 178 1.96 -19.54 -15.09
N LYS A 179 3.26 -19.77 -15.24
CA LYS A 179 3.94 -21.06 -15.05
C LYS A 179 5.13 -20.90 -14.11
N TRP A 180 5.45 -21.95 -13.37
CA TRP A 180 6.65 -22.00 -12.55
C TRP A 180 7.91 -21.92 -13.41
N MET A 181 8.92 -21.19 -12.92
CA MET A 181 10.24 -21.17 -13.53
C MET A 181 10.87 -22.56 -13.53
N SER A 182 11.58 -22.91 -14.62
CA SER A 182 12.28 -24.19 -14.69
C SER A 182 13.48 -24.21 -13.76
N VAL A 183 13.66 -25.30 -13.00
CA VAL A 183 14.81 -25.51 -12.11
C VAL A 183 16.13 -25.59 -12.91
N SER A 184 16.07 -25.98 -14.18
CA SER A 184 17.24 -26.01 -15.07
C SER A 184 17.69 -24.64 -15.58
N SER A 185 16.86 -23.60 -15.43
CA SER A 185 17.20 -22.26 -15.90
C SER A 185 18.11 -21.53 -14.91
N PRO A 186 19.25 -20.96 -15.34
CA PRO A 186 20.10 -20.14 -14.48
C PRO A 186 19.38 -18.94 -13.89
N THR A 187 18.42 -18.34 -14.61
CA THR A 187 17.62 -17.20 -14.14
C THR A 187 16.88 -17.50 -12.85
N THR A 188 16.38 -18.73 -12.68
CA THR A 188 15.68 -19.17 -11.46
C THR A 188 16.58 -19.07 -10.23
N TRP A 189 17.83 -19.51 -10.36
CA TRP A 189 18.79 -19.50 -9.26
C TRP A 189 19.28 -18.08 -8.95
N VAL A 190 19.43 -17.22 -9.96
CA VAL A 190 19.73 -15.79 -9.74
C VAL A 190 18.57 -15.10 -9.01
N THR A 191 17.32 -15.33 -9.42
CA THR A 191 16.13 -14.80 -8.73
C THR A 191 16.08 -15.26 -7.27
N ILE A 192 16.24 -16.57 -7.01
CA ILE A 192 16.27 -17.11 -5.64
C ILE A 192 17.43 -16.51 -4.84
N GLY A 193 18.61 -16.38 -5.43
CA GLY A 193 19.77 -15.75 -4.82
C GLY A 193 19.48 -14.30 -4.40
N LEU A 194 18.87 -13.51 -5.28
CA LEU A 194 18.46 -12.13 -4.99
C LEU A 194 17.41 -12.04 -3.88
N VAL A 195 16.44 -12.96 -3.85
CA VAL A 195 15.47 -13.05 -2.75
C VAL A 195 16.18 -13.31 -1.42
N LEU A 196 17.10 -14.29 -1.37
CA LEU A 196 17.85 -14.60 -0.15
C LEU A 196 18.74 -13.45 0.30
N VAL A 197 19.41 -12.76 -0.63
CA VAL A 197 20.21 -11.56 -0.34
C VAL A 197 19.31 -10.45 0.21
N THR A 198 18.13 -10.24 -0.38
CA THR A 198 17.15 -9.26 0.10
C THR A 198 16.70 -9.59 1.52
N MET A 199 16.36 -10.85 1.81
CA MET A 199 16.02 -11.29 3.16
C MET A 199 17.18 -11.09 4.14
N ALA A 200 18.41 -11.37 3.72
CA ALA A 200 19.60 -11.14 4.54
C ALA A 200 19.80 -9.66 4.85
N ILE A 201 19.65 -8.77 3.87
CA ILE A 201 19.72 -7.31 4.07
C ILE A 201 18.63 -6.88 5.05
N MET A 202 17.38 -7.28 4.82
CA MET A 202 16.25 -6.91 5.68
C MET A 202 16.43 -7.38 7.13
N HIS A 203 17.09 -8.52 7.35
CA HIS A 203 17.34 -9.05 8.69
C HIS A 203 18.59 -8.45 9.35
N TYR A 204 19.73 -8.42 8.66
CA TYR A 204 21.02 -8.09 9.28
C TYR A 204 21.37 -6.59 9.20
N PHE A 205 20.94 -5.88 8.15
CA PHE A 205 21.29 -4.47 7.96
C PHE A 205 20.77 -3.55 9.10
N PRO A 206 19.49 -3.66 9.54
CA PRO A 206 18.99 -2.84 10.66
C PRO A 206 19.72 -3.09 11.98
N ARG A 207 20.38 -4.24 12.12
CA ARG A 207 21.16 -4.63 13.31
C ARG A 207 22.61 -4.14 13.25
N THR A 208 23.04 -3.58 12.13
CA THR A 208 24.42 -3.10 11.95
C THR A 208 24.61 -1.79 12.72
N PRO A 209 25.61 -1.69 13.60
CA PRO A 209 25.82 -0.50 14.42
C PRO A 209 26.12 0.72 13.55
N TYR A 210 25.69 1.90 14.00
CA TYR A 210 25.84 3.22 13.36
C TYR A 210 25.01 3.45 12.10
N VAL A 211 25.09 2.58 11.09
CA VAL A 211 24.48 2.82 9.77
C VAL A 211 23.04 2.31 9.69
N GLY A 212 22.72 1.21 10.39
CA GLY A 212 21.40 0.58 10.34
C GLY A 212 20.25 1.45 10.86
N HIS A 213 20.55 2.49 11.63
CA HIS A 213 19.55 3.43 12.15
C HIS A 213 19.32 4.66 11.27
N LEU A 214 20.19 4.90 10.28
CA LEU A 214 20.14 6.09 9.42
C LEU A 214 19.37 5.83 8.13
N ILE A 215 19.54 4.64 7.55
CA ILE A 215 19.04 4.31 6.22
C ILE A 215 18.05 3.16 6.35
N PRO A 216 16.84 3.27 5.78
CA PRO A 216 15.90 2.17 5.79
C PRO A 216 16.42 0.94 5.01
N PRO A 217 16.24 -0.28 5.53
CA PRO A 217 16.78 -1.49 4.91
C PRO A 217 16.17 -1.80 3.54
N THR A 218 14.91 -1.42 3.29
CA THR A 218 14.25 -1.61 1.99
C THR A 218 14.94 -0.80 0.90
N LEU A 219 15.38 0.43 1.20
CA LEU A 219 16.13 1.27 0.26
C LEU A 219 17.50 0.65 -0.06
N VAL A 220 18.19 0.11 0.95
CA VAL A 220 19.48 -0.56 0.77
C VAL A 220 19.32 -1.80 -0.11
N ALA A 221 18.30 -2.62 0.16
CA ALA A 221 17.98 -3.78 -0.67
C ALA A 221 17.68 -3.38 -2.13
N ALA A 222 16.89 -2.32 -2.33
CA ALA A 222 16.58 -1.80 -3.66
C ALA A 222 17.85 -1.31 -4.40
N LEU A 223 18.70 -0.53 -3.75
CA LEU A 223 19.94 -0.01 -4.35
C LEU A 223 20.91 -1.14 -4.71
N ILE A 224 21.09 -2.12 -3.82
CA ILE A 224 21.97 -3.28 -4.08
C ILE A 224 21.39 -4.15 -5.19
N GLY A 225 20.08 -4.43 -5.16
CA GLY A 225 19.41 -5.23 -6.18
C GLY A 225 19.47 -4.59 -7.57
N VAL A 226 19.14 -3.29 -7.68
CA VAL A 226 19.24 -2.53 -8.93
C VAL A 226 20.68 -2.44 -9.41
N GLY A 227 21.62 -2.15 -8.50
CA GLY A 227 23.04 -2.06 -8.83
C GLY A 227 23.61 -3.39 -9.33
N PHE A 228 23.23 -4.51 -8.71
CA PHE A 228 23.59 -5.84 -9.18
C PHE A 228 22.96 -6.14 -10.54
N GLU A 229 21.67 -5.89 -10.70
CA GLU A 229 20.93 -6.24 -11.91
C GLU A 229 21.49 -5.51 -13.13
N PHE A 230 21.60 -4.17 -13.06
CA PHE A 230 22.04 -3.36 -14.19
C PHE A 230 23.57 -3.26 -14.31
N GLY A 231 24.32 -3.49 -13.23
CA GLY A 231 25.78 -3.39 -13.24
C GLY A 231 26.50 -4.69 -13.55
N ILE A 232 25.94 -5.83 -13.15
CA ILE A 232 26.60 -7.14 -13.23
C ILE A 232 25.73 -8.14 -13.98
N ASN A 233 24.49 -8.35 -13.55
CA ASN A 233 23.68 -9.47 -14.05
C ASN A 233 23.35 -9.33 -15.54
N ARG A 234 22.70 -8.24 -15.94
CA ARG A 234 22.32 -8.01 -17.35
C ARG A 234 23.53 -7.86 -18.28
N PRO A 235 24.57 -7.06 -17.95
CA PRO A 235 25.69 -6.87 -18.87
C PRO A 235 26.66 -8.04 -18.96
N LEU A 236 26.88 -8.80 -17.88
CA LEU A 236 27.92 -9.83 -17.81
C LEU A 236 27.35 -11.26 -17.85
N LEU A 237 26.23 -11.52 -17.18
CA LEU A 237 25.66 -12.87 -17.04
C LEU A 237 24.51 -13.12 -18.03
N GLY A 238 23.80 -12.07 -18.46
CA GLY A 238 22.68 -12.15 -19.40
C GLY A 238 21.45 -12.87 -18.84
N TYR A 239 21.34 -13.02 -17.52
CA TYR A 239 20.24 -13.71 -16.84
C TYR A 239 19.22 -12.71 -16.30
N ASP A 240 18.51 -12.04 -17.20
CA ASP A 240 17.59 -10.96 -16.87
C ASP A 240 16.55 -11.38 -15.82
N VAL A 241 16.63 -10.75 -14.64
CA VAL A 241 15.61 -10.89 -13.60
C VAL A 241 14.54 -9.85 -13.86
N ARG A 242 13.28 -10.23 -13.64
CA ARG A 242 12.13 -9.37 -13.90
C ARG A 242 12.24 -8.06 -13.12
N THR A 243 12.24 -6.93 -13.83
CA THR A 243 12.18 -5.60 -13.21
C THR A 243 10.75 -5.07 -13.18
N ILE A 244 10.54 -3.99 -12.42
CA ILE A 244 9.24 -3.30 -12.35
C ILE A 244 8.84 -2.78 -13.74
N GLY A 245 9.80 -2.26 -14.51
CA GLY A 245 9.58 -1.78 -15.89
C GLY A 245 9.23 -2.89 -16.88
N ASP A 246 9.71 -4.11 -16.66
CA ASP A 246 9.33 -5.28 -17.46
C ASP A 246 7.90 -5.74 -17.13
N THR A 247 7.49 -5.54 -15.88
CA THR A 247 6.19 -5.99 -15.36
C THR A 247 5.03 -5.13 -15.84
N SER A 248 5.13 -3.80 -15.70
CA SER A 248 4.11 -2.84 -16.14
C SER A 248 4.76 -1.53 -16.59
N PRO A 249 4.19 -0.80 -17.56
CA PRO A 249 4.67 0.52 -17.91
C PRO A 249 4.49 1.49 -16.73
N LEU A 250 5.58 2.13 -16.29
CA LEU A 250 5.57 3.16 -15.25
C LEU A 250 5.46 4.59 -15.79
N ASN A 251 5.27 4.78 -17.10
CA ASN A 251 5.14 6.12 -17.66
C ASN A 251 3.77 6.70 -17.28
N GLY A 252 3.76 7.66 -16.37
CA GLY A 252 2.55 8.27 -15.82
C GLY A 252 2.59 9.80 -15.88
N GLY A 253 1.42 10.41 -16.04
CA GLY A 253 1.20 11.85 -15.92
C GLY A 253 0.50 12.20 -14.61
N LEU A 254 -0.07 13.40 -14.52
CA LEU A 254 -1.07 13.65 -13.47
C LEU A 254 -2.35 12.89 -13.82
N PRO A 255 -3.03 12.24 -12.86
CA PRO A 255 -4.28 11.56 -13.12
C PRO A 255 -5.35 12.59 -13.52
N THR A 256 -6.18 12.22 -14.50
CA THR A 256 -7.36 13.01 -14.84
C THR A 256 -8.49 12.64 -13.89
N PHE A 257 -9.23 13.66 -13.48
CA PHE A 257 -10.41 13.44 -12.65
C PHE A 257 -11.49 12.71 -13.46
N ALA A 258 -11.96 11.58 -12.95
CA ALA A 258 -13.03 10.78 -13.54
C ALA A 258 -13.99 10.32 -12.44
N PHE A 259 -15.30 10.38 -12.73
CA PHE A 259 -16.29 9.78 -11.85
C PHE A 259 -16.42 8.28 -12.13
N PRO A 260 -16.44 7.42 -11.09
CA PRO A 260 -16.70 5.99 -11.26
C PRO A 260 -18.04 5.77 -11.98
N LYS A 261 -18.07 4.90 -12.98
CA LYS A 261 -19.28 4.63 -13.76
C LYS A 261 -20.24 3.71 -13.01
N VAL A 262 -20.99 4.28 -12.08
CA VAL A 262 -21.95 3.55 -11.22
C VAL A 262 -23.01 2.79 -12.03
N ASN A 263 -23.41 3.30 -13.19
CA ASN A 263 -24.46 2.71 -14.02
C ASN A 263 -24.04 1.43 -14.74
N ASP A 264 -22.73 1.23 -14.96
CA ASP A 264 -22.18 0.09 -15.68
C ASP A 264 -21.76 -1.05 -14.73
N VAL A 265 -22.04 -0.89 -13.43
CA VAL A 265 -21.71 -1.88 -12.41
C VAL A 265 -22.58 -3.11 -12.55
N GLN A 266 -21.91 -4.23 -12.71
CA GLN A 266 -22.44 -5.58 -12.68
C GLN A 266 -22.10 -6.23 -11.34
N ASP A 267 -23.01 -7.09 -10.88
CA ASP A 267 -22.88 -7.80 -9.60
C ASP A 267 -22.56 -6.88 -8.40
N TRP A 268 -23.58 -6.13 -8.00
CA TRP A 268 -23.55 -5.28 -6.81
C TRP A 268 -23.21 -6.06 -5.52
N GLY A 269 -23.48 -7.36 -5.46
CA GLY A 269 -23.16 -8.18 -4.29
C GLY A 269 -21.64 -8.26 -4.08
N VAL A 270 -20.88 -8.49 -5.14
CA VAL A 270 -19.42 -8.53 -5.09
C VAL A 270 -18.84 -7.15 -4.79
N VAL A 271 -19.36 -6.09 -5.43
CA VAL A 271 -18.89 -4.72 -5.19
C VAL A 271 -19.12 -4.29 -3.74
N LEU A 272 -20.31 -4.53 -3.19
CA LEU A 272 -20.64 -4.15 -1.81
C LEU A 272 -19.87 -4.98 -0.77
N SER A 273 -19.71 -6.28 -0.99
CA SER A 273 -18.93 -7.13 -0.07
C SER A 273 -17.44 -6.78 -0.10
N THR A 274 -16.90 -6.43 -1.27
CA THR A 274 -15.52 -5.95 -1.40
C THR A 274 -15.36 -4.57 -0.76
N ALA A 275 -16.28 -3.64 -0.99
CA ALA A 275 -16.28 -2.32 -0.35
C ALA A 275 -16.32 -2.43 1.19
N ALA A 276 -17.17 -3.29 1.73
CA ALA A 276 -17.23 -3.55 3.17
C ALA A 276 -15.93 -4.15 3.72
N SER A 277 -15.28 -5.02 2.95
CA SER A 277 -13.99 -5.63 3.32
C SER A 277 -12.88 -4.59 3.30
N ILE A 278 -12.82 -3.74 2.27
CA ILE A 278 -11.87 -2.61 2.16
C ILE A 278 -12.06 -1.66 3.33
N MET A 279 -13.29 -1.23 3.60
CA MET A 279 -13.64 -0.35 4.73
C MET A 279 -13.21 -0.96 6.06
N ALA A 280 -13.54 -2.23 6.29
CA ALA A 280 -13.19 -2.89 7.55
C ALA A 280 -11.67 -2.92 7.71
N VAL A 281 -10.94 -3.52 6.76
CA VAL A 281 -9.49 -3.70 6.82
C VAL A 281 -8.75 -2.36 6.88
N GLY A 282 -9.17 -1.37 6.10
CA GLY A 282 -8.59 -0.03 6.10
C GLY A 282 -8.71 0.68 7.44
N LEU A 283 -9.90 0.64 8.06
CA LEU A 283 -10.13 1.20 9.40
C LEU A 283 -9.36 0.43 10.47
N PHE A 284 -9.28 -0.91 10.38
CA PHE A 284 -8.51 -1.75 11.30
C PHE A 284 -7.04 -1.32 11.34
N GLU A 285 -6.42 -1.26 10.18
CA GLU A 285 -5.00 -0.98 10.05
C GLU A 285 -4.66 0.44 10.50
N SER A 286 -5.46 1.43 10.10
CA SER A 286 -5.21 2.81 10.49
C SER A 286 -5.41 3.01 12.00
N LEU A 287 -6.48 2.48 12.60
CA LEU A 287 -6.71 2.65 14.04
C LEU A 287 -5.63 1.95 14.88
N MET A 288 -5.10 0.81 14.41
CA MET A 288 -3.99 0.14 15.07
C MET A 288 -2.66 0.89 14.93
N THR A 289 -2.40 1.45 13.74
CA THR A 289 -1.25 2.31 13.50
C THR A 289 -1.31 3.52 14.44
N LEU A 290 -2.50 4.10 14.54
CA LEU A 290 -2.77 5.25 15.38
C LEU A 290 -2.60 4.94 16.87
N GLN A 291 -3.07 3.77 17.34
CA GLN A 291 -2.80 3.28 18.69
C GLN A 291 -1.29 3.13 18.93
N SER A 292 -0.56 2.56 17.97
CA SER A 292 0.89 2.36 18.09
C SER A 292 1.65 3.68 18.19
N VAL A 293 1.25 4.71 17.42
CA VAL A 293 1.83 6.06 17.50
C VAL A 293 1.55 6.71 18.86
N VAL A 294 0.34 6.54 19.39
CA VAL A 294 -0.06 7.06 20.71
C VAL A 294 0.69 6.36 21.84
N ASP A 295 0.88 5.04 21.75
CA ASP A 295 1.65 4.24 22.72
C ASP A 295 3.12 4.67 22.76
N LEU A 296 3.73 4.98 21.61
CA LEU A 296 5.09 5.54 21.53
C LEU A 296 5.20 6.90 22.24
N LYS A 297 4.13 7.69 22.22
CA LYS A 297 4.05 8.98 22.92
C LYS A 297 3.65 8.85 24.39
N LYS A 298 3.35 7.64 24.87
CA LYS A 298 2.82 7.36 26.23
C LYS A 298 1.57 8.17 26.54
N ASP A 299 0.70 8.35 25.55
CA ASP A 299 -0.56 9.09 25.66
C ASP A 299 -1.76 8.13 25.54
N GLN A 300 -2.99 8.65 25.65
CA GLN A 300 -4.22 7.88 25.48
C GLN A 300 -4.93 8.22 24.17
N LEU A 301 -5.44 7.17 23.51
CA LEU A 301 -6.16 7.34 22.28
C LEU A 301 -7.57 7.94 22.52
N SER A 302 -7.75 9.20 22.14
CA SER A 302 -9.05 9.88 22.20
C SER A 302 -10.02 9.42 21.10
N GLN A 303 -11.30 9.33 21.45
CA GLN A 303 -12.38 9.04 20.48
C GLN A 303 -12.51 10.10 19.39
N THR A 304 -12.13 11.35 19.67
CA THR A 304 -12.13 12.41 18.65
C THR A 304 -11.05 12.14 17.60
N ALA A 305 -9.88 11.64 18.01
CA ALA A 305 -8.82 11.28 17.09
C ALA A 305 -9.24 10.10 16.20
N THR A 306 -9.82 9.05 16.77
CA THR A 306 -10.31 7.90 15.97
C THR A 306 -11.39 8.31 14.97
N ARG A 307 -12.33 9.18 15.36
CA ARG A 307 -13.37 9.68 14.44
C ARG A 307 -12.80 10.49 13.28
N LYS A 308 -11.86 11.38 13.58
CA LYS A 308 -11.14 12.17 12.56
C LYS A 308 -10.40 11.27 11.59
N GLU A 309 -9.77 10.22 12.11
CA GLU A 309 -9.05 9.25 11.29
C GLU A 309 -9.98 8.53 10.30
N CYS A 310 -11.11 8.00 10.77
CA CYS A 310 -12.12 7.37 9.89
C CYS A 310 -12.62 8.34 8.81
N ILE A 311 -12.87 9.61 9.18
CA ILE A 311 -13.29 10.64 8.23
C ILE A 311 -12.17 10.90 7.21
N ALA A 312 -10.92 11.00 7.65
CA ALA A 312 -9.79 11.30 6.78
C ALA A 312 -9.49 10.18 5.78
N GLN A 313 -9.57 8.91 6.22
CA GLN A 313 -9.49 7.76 5.33
C GLN A 313 -10.64 7.76 4.31
N GLY A 314 -11.86 8.02 4.78
CA GLY A 314 -13.01 8.07 3.90
C GLY A 314 -12.92 9.19 2.86
N ILE A 315 -12.36 10.36 3.22
CA ILE A 315 -12.04 11.43 2.24
C ILE A 315 -10.96 10.98 1.26
N GLY A 316 -9.93 10.28 1.71
CA GLY A 316 -8.83 9.84 0.85
C GLY A 316 -9.21 8.72 -0.13
N ASN A 317 -10.18 7.89 0.24
CA ASN A 317 -10.71 6.81 -0.59
C ASN A 317 -11.78 7.27 -1.61
N VAL A 318 -12.42 8.42 -1.40
CA VAL A 318 -13.42 9.02 -2.32
C VAL A 318 -12.74 9.90 -3.37
#